data_AF-A0A9W7YXC5-F1
#
_entry.id   AF-A0A9W7YXC5-F1
#
_cell.length_a   1.000
_cell.length_b   1.000
_cell.length_c   1.000
_cell.angle_alpha   90.00
_cell.angle_beta   90.00
_cell.angle_gamma   90.00
#
_symmetry.space_group_name_H-M   'P 1'
#
loop_
_entity.id
_entity.type
_entity.pdbx_description
1 polymer ?
#
loop_
_entity_poly.entity_id
_entity_poly.type
_entity_poly.pdbx_seq_one_letter_code
_entity_poly.pdbx_strand_id
1 'polypeptide(L)'
;MSDTPPEKRARTEATVDNAKPVHFNRGFLDEQFISKFRTAFTNAELAQHTNVESNGCQAEIMAQPFHTGRLHSVFSAEFLRALRRELAGLTWHERANDLYAFHQTDDLALNTNTHIRALRTYLAGDEFVAFMEQITGVQLTRGHLDLAAQRYKPTNHLLCHDDDVQRGKLTRKIAYIIYLTEDWAPGDGGALGLFAQDNCGNPTEVVARLVPEFNSLGFFLTGHSSYHTVEEVTSDDRERWSVTGWFYGPAETDDMPSSDLPKSVMVEPVPLLEHTCDPARWINAAYLKPQTQAQIQDSFVEQSSTELRDFLRADVFATVQTEVATLWASATEQGPAHVCKYLKAHATHEAAPVTHELLQFLQSTQFACVLSSVTSLDLVRASQQVRRFDRGHYTLVHDQALDPAGLDVVLSLSPAEWIDTWGGSTHYVADADELLSVSPQANSLSIVMRDDGTLRFVKYVNHTAQESRQEISMLFIEDCEE
;
A
#
# COMPACT_ATOMS: atom_id res chain seq x y z
N MET A 1 -5.15 -58.86 39.62
CA MET A 1 -6.31 -59.33 38.83
C MET A 1 -6.59 -58.25 37.79
N SER A 2 -6.24 -58.58 36.53
CA SER A 2 -6.68 -58.01 35.23
C SER A 2 -6.89 -56.48 35.16
N ASP A 3 -6.06 -55.66 34.52
CA ASP A 3 -5.39 -55.75 33.20
C ASP A 3 -6.37 -56.00 32.05
N THR A 4 -6.85 -54.90 31.45
CA THR A 4 -7.59 -54.89 30.17
C THR A 4 -7.12 -53.65 29.39
N PRO A 5 -6.52 -53.81 28.20
CA PRO A 5 -6.00 -52.69 27.42
C PRO A 5 -7.13 -51.95 26.66
N PRO A 6 -6.95 -50.67 26.30
CA PRO A 6 -7.92 -49.96 25.48
C PRO A 6 -7.95 -50.52 24.06
N GLU A 7 -9.16 -50.65 23.53
CA GLU A 7 -9.47 -51.14 22.18
C GLU A 7 -8.71 -50.37 21.09
N LYS A 8 -8.10 -51.13 20.17
CA LYS A 8 -7.64 -50.62 18.87
C LYS A 8 -8.85 -50.12 18.09
N ARG A 9 -9.04 -48.80 18.00
CA ARG A 9 -9.88 -48.22 16.96
C ARG A 9 -9.24 -48.52 15.60
N ALA A 10 -9.94 -49.35 14.82
CA ALA A 10 -9.59 -49.67 13.46
C ALA A 10 -9.37 -48.38 12.65
N ARG A 11 -8.26 -48.32 11.91
CA ARG A 11 -8.11 -47.40 10.78
C ARG A 11 -9.28 -47.68 9.83
N THR A 12 -10.26 -46.79 9.79
CA THR A 12 -11.07 -46.63 8.59
C THR A 12 -10.12 -46.23 7.49
N GLU A 13 -9.87 -47.16 6.57
CA GLU A 13 -9.24 -46.89 5.29
C GLU A 13 -9.97 -45.69 4.67
N ALA A 14 -9.24 -44.57 4.57
CA ALA A 14 -9.71 -43.43 3.82
C ALA A 14 -9.95 -43.91 2.39
N THR A 15 -11.22 -43.89 1.99
CA THR A 15 -11.63 -44.04 0.60
C THR A 15 -10.74 -43.17 -0.27
N VAL A 16 -10.06 -43.80 -1.23
CA VAL A 16 -9.26 -43.15 -2.26
C VAL A 16 -10.20 -42.19 -3.00
N ASP A 17 -10.10 -40.93 -2.61
CA ASP A 17 -10.97 -39.87 -3.09
C ASP A 17 -10.52 -39.52 -4.51
N ASN A 18 -11.41 -39.75 -5.47
CA ASN A 18 -11.20 -39.46 -6.91
C ASN A 18 -11.13 -37.94 -7.12
N ALA A 19 -10.05 -37.31 -6.66
CA ALA A 19 -9.72 -35.96 -7.05
C ALA A 19 -9.54 -35.95 -8.58
N LYS A 20 -10.31 -35.13 -9.29
CA LYS A 20 -10.05 -34.91 -10.71
C LYS A 20 -8.61 -34.41 -10.85
N PRO A 21 -7.79 -35.02 -11.74
CA PRO A 21 -6.38 -34.67 -11.84
C PRO A 21 -6.23 -33.20 -12.25
N VAL A 22 -5.33 -32.48 -11.58
CA VAL A 22 -4.87 -31.17 -12.07
C VAL A 22 -4.18 -31.43 -13.41
N HIS A 23 -4.74 -30.88 -14.47
CA HIS A 23 -4.15 -30.98 -15.81
C HIS A 23 -3.21 -29.80 -16.03
N PHE A 24 -1.99 -29.91 -15.52
CA PHE A 24 -0.89 -28.99 -15.83
C PHE A 24 -0.39 -29.24 -17.25
N ASN A 25 -0.07 -28.16 -17.98
CA ASN A 25 0.43 -28.26 -19.33
C ASN A 25 1.86 -28.86 -19.34
N ARG A 26 1.95 -30.13 -19.71
CA ARG A 26 3.21 -30.89 -19.68
C ARG A 26 4.29 -30.36 -20.62
N GLY A 27 3.95 -29.50 -21.59
CA GLY A 27 4.95 -28.85 -22.44
C GLY A 27 5.92 -27.96 -21.64
N PHE A 28 5.52 -27.47 -20.46
CA PHE A 28 6.41 -26.74 -19.56
C PHE A 28 7.46 -27.63 -18.87
N LEU A 29 7.20 -28.94 -18.76
CA LEU A 29 8.13 -29.92 -18.17
C LEU A 29 9.17 -30.44 -19.17
N ASP A 30 9.11 -29.97 -20.41
CA ASP A 30 10.07 -30.33 -21.46
C ASP A 30 11.46 -29.73 -21.17
N GLU A 31 12.50 -30.55 -21.33
CA GLU A 31 13.89 -30.14 -21.03
C GLU A 31 14.34 -28.95 -21.88
N GLN A 32 13.89 -28.86 -23.15
CA GLN A 32 14.24 -27.75 -24.02
C GLN A 32 13.53 -26.46 -23.59
N PHE A 33 12.26 -26.55 -23.18
CA PHE A 33 11.56 -25.40 -22.60
C PHE A 33 12.28 -24.92 -21.32
N ILE A 34 12.51 -25.81 -20.36
CA ILE A 34 13.15 -25.50 -19.08
C ILE A 34 14.53 -24.88 -19.31
N SER A 35 15.35 -25.45 -20.19
CA SER A 35 16.68 -24.94 -20.48
C SER A 35 16.64 -23.54 -21.07
N LYS A 36 15.77 -23.29 -22.06
CA LYS A 36 15.60 -21.95 -22.66
C LYS A 36 15.10 -20.94 -21.63
N PHE A 37 14.06 -21.29 -20.88
CA PHE A 37 13.47 -20.41 -19.89
C PHE A 37 14.49 -20.06 -18.79
N ARG A 38 15.13 -21.07 -18.19
CA ARG A 38 16.14 -20.86 -17.15
C ARG A 38 17.26 -19.97 -17.64
N THR A 39 17.81 -20.26 -18.83
CA THR A 39 18.89 -19.44 -19.40
C THR A 39 18.46 -17.98 -19.55
N ALA A 40 17.21 -17.74 -19.97
CA ALA A 40 16.64 -16.41 -20.10
C ALA A 40 16.36 -15.74 -18.75
N PHE A 41 15.89 -16.50 -17.76
CA PHE A 41 15.48 -16.00 -16.46
C PHE A 41 16.64 -15.76 -15.51
N THR A 42 17.77 -16.48 -15.65
CA THR A 42 18.91 -16.32 -14.72
C THR A 42 20.04 -15.47 -15.30
N ASN A 43 19.95 -15.01 -16.55
CA ASN A 43 20.99 -14.22 -17.18
C ASN A 43 20.58 -12.74 -17.23
N ALA A 44 21.20 -11.95 -16.35
CA ALA A 44 20.97 -10.51 -16.24
C ALA A 44 21.40 -9.70 -17.47
N GLU A 45 22.20 -10.28 -18.38
CA GLU A 45 22.64 -9.63 -19.63
C GLU A 45 21.63 -9.77 -20.79
N LEU A 46 20.57 -10.57 -20.62
CA LEU A 46 19.55 -10.74 -21.66
C LEU A 46 18.59 -9.55 -21.71
N ALA A 47 17.92 -9.40 -22.86
CA ALA A 47 17.00 -8.30 -23.13
C ALA A 47 15.99 -8.10 -21.99
N GLN A 48 15.60 -6.84 -21.74
CA GLN A 48 14.64 -6.47 -20.69
C GLN A 48 13.36 -7.32 -20.72
N HIS A 49 12.92 -7.72 -21.92
CA HIS A 49 11.78 -8.61 -22.13
C HIS A 49 12.16 -9.75 -23.09
N THR A 50 11.90 -11.00 -22.70
CA THR A 50 12.17 -12.20 -23.51
C THR A 50 10.93 -13.08 -23.59
N ASN A 51 10.53 -13.46 -24.82
CA ASN A 51 9.48 -14.45 -25.04
C ASN A 51 10.10 -15.82 -25.26
N VAL A 52 9.58 -16.83 -24.60
CA VAL A 52 10.02 -18.22 -24.72
C VAL A 52 8.87 -19.05 -25.28
N GLU A 53 9.09 -19.63 -26.45
CA GLU A 53 8.16 -20.56 -27.08
C GLU A 53 8.83 -21.92 -27.32
N SER A 54 8.21 -22.98 -26.81
CA SER A 54 8.66 -24.36 -27.02
C SER A 54 7.51 -25.33 -26.77
N ASN A 55 7.35 -26.37 -27.61
CA ASN A 55 6.29 -27.38 -27.49
C ASN A 55 4.86 -26.82 -27.35
N GLY A 56 4.57 -25.69 -28.02
CA GLY A 56 3.25 -25.03 -27.93
C GLY A 56 2.99 -24.32 -26.60
N CYS A 57 3.96 -24.30 -25.69
CA CYS A 57 3.95 -23.44 -24.52
C CYS A 57 4.53 -22.08 -24.86
N GLN A 58 3.92 -21.05 -24.28
CA GLN A 58 4.37 -19.66 -24.38
C GLN A 58 4.64 -19.14 -22.98
N ALA A 59 5.71 -18.35 -22.86
CA ALA A 59 6.06 -17.68 -21.63
C ALA A 59 6.78 -16.37 -21.92
N GLU A 60 6.77 -15.49 -20.92
CA GLU A 60 7.40 -14.18 -20.97
C GLU A 60 8.27 -14.00 -19.74
N ILE A 61 9.39 -13.31 -19.92
CA ILE A 61 10.36 -13.01 -18.88
C ILE A 61 10.67 -11.53 -18.94
N MET A 62 10.57 -10.87 -17.80
CA MET A 62 11.04 -9.51 -17.56
C MET A 62 12.26 -9.62 -16.64
N ALA A 63 13.45 -9.33 -17.19
CA ALA A 63 14.69 -9.37 -16.40
C ALA A 63 14.90 -8.08 -15.57
N GLN A 64 14.20 -7.01 -15.95
CA GLN A 64 14.22 -5.70 -15.30
C GLN A 64 12.79 -5.27 -14.96
N PRO A 65 12.56 -4.58 -13.84
CA PRO A 65 13.54 -4.15 -12.82
C PRO A 65 14.07 -5.31 -11.96
N PHE A 66 13.37 -6.44 -11.93
CA PHE A 66 13.82 -7.69 -11.32
C PHE A 66 13.15 -8.88 -12.03
N HIS A 67 13.74 -10.07 -11.87
CA HIS A 67 13.34 -11.28 -12.58
C HIS A 67 11.89 -11.70 -12.29
N THR A 68 11.04 -11.46 -13.28
CA THR A 68 9.61 -11.75 -13.27
C THR A 68 9.26 -12.59 -14.49
N GLY A 69 8.47 -13.65 -14.30
CA GLY A 69 8.04 -14.57 -15.33
C GLY A 69 6.53 -14.63 -15.44
N ARG A 70 6.03 -14.92 -16.64
CA ARG A 70 4.64 -15.25 -16.91
C ARG A 70 4.57 -16.51 -17.78
N LEU A 71 3.88 -17.54 -17.31
CA LEU A 71 3.55 -18.72 -18.11
C LEU A 71 2.10 -18.62 -18.59
N HIS A 72 1.86 -18.96 -19.84
CA HIS A 72 0.52 -18.90 -20.46
C HIS A 72 -0.16 -20.27 -20.53
N SER A 73 -1.48 -20.29 -20.37
CA SER A 73 -2.29 -21.52 -20.49
C SER A 73 -1.74 -22.70 -19.65
N VAL A 74 -1.57 -22.46 -18.35
CA VAL A 74 -0.81 -23.32 -17.44
C VAL A 74 -1.58 -24.58 -17.03
N PHE A 75 -2.89 -24.46 -16.87
CA PHE A 75 -3.80 -25.56 -16.52
C PHE A 75 -4.89 -25.74 -17.59
N SER A 76 -5.66 -26.83 -17.54
CA SER A 76 -6.87 -26.91 -18.37
C SER A 76 -7.88 -25.83 -17.97
N ALA A 77 -8.47 -25.13 -18.94
CA ALA A 77 -9.45 -24.07 -18.69
C ALA A 77 -10.68 -24.57 -17.91
N GLU A 78 -11.11 -25.81 -18.16
CA GLU A 78 -12.22 -26.45 -17.44
C GLU A 78 -11.94 -26.59 -15.95
N PHE A 79 -10.71 -26.97 -15.60
CA PHE A 79 -10.26 -27.08 -14.21
C PHE A 79 -10.30 -25.72 -13.51
N LEU A 80 -9.75 -24.66 -14.12
CA LEU A 80 -9.74 -23.32 -13.51
C LEU A 80 -11.15 -22.71 -13.39
N ARG A 81 -12.04 -22.95 -14.35
CA ARG A 81 -13.46 -22.54 -14.22
C ARG A 81 -14.18 -23.30 -13.12
N ALA A 82 -13.84 -24.58 -12.89
CA ALA A 82 -14.37 -25.33 -11.77
C ALA A 82 -13.80 -24.85 -10.43
N LEU A 83 -12.49 -24.57 -10.36
CA LEU A 83 -11.83 -23.95 -9.21
C LEU A 83 -12.48 -22.61 -8.86
N ARG A 84 -12.68 -21.71 -9.84
CA ARG A 84 -13.33 -20.41 -9.63
C ARG A 84 -14.75 -20.56 -9.06
N ARG A 85 -15.52 -21.56 -9.50
CA ARG A 85 -16.85 -21.86 -8.93
C ARG A 85 -16.77 -22.31 -7.47
N GLU A 86 -15.77 -23.12 -7.10
CA GLU A 86 -15.55 -23.51 -5.69
C GLU A 86 -15.15 -22.29 -4.84
N LEU A 87 -14.25 -21.44 -5.33
CA LEU A 87 -13.82 -20.21 -4.65
C LEU A 87 -14.96 -19.22 -4.44
N ALA A 88 -15.89 -19.12 -5.39
CA ALA A 88 -17.08 -18.27 -5.26
C ALA A 88 -18.01 -18.69 -4.12
N GLY A 89 -17.95 -19.95 -3.69
CA GLY A 89 -18.74 -20.46 -2.56
C GLY A 89 -18.07 -20.30 -1.20
N LEU A 90 -16.86 -19.74 -1.12
CA LEU A 90 -16.15 -19.52 0.15
C LEU A 90 -16.55 -18.20 0.82
N THR A 91 -16.20 -18.07 2.10
CA THR A 91 -16.24 -16.80 2.80
C THR A 91 -15.12 -15.90 2.31
N TRP A 92 -15.46 -14.64 2.04
CA TRP A 92 -14.53 -13.59 1.63
C TRP A 92 -14.52 -12.50 2.67
N HIS A 93 -13.34 -12.11 3.12
CA HIS A 93 -13.13 -11.04 4.08
C HIS A 93 -12.55 -9.84 3.36
N GLU A 94 -13.17 -8.68 3.55
CA GLU A 94 -12.55 -7.42 3.20
C GLU A 94 -11.30 -7.21 4.08
N ARG A 95 -10.21 -6.80 3.43
CA ARG A 95 -8.92 -6.50 4.02
C ARG A 95 -8.53 -5.13 3.52
N ALA A 96 -8.48 -4.16 4.42
CA ALA A 96 -8.12 -2.80 4.09
C ALA A 96 -7.26 -2.18 5.20
N ASN A 97 -6.12 -1.62 4.83
CA ASN A 97 -5.25 -0.79 5.66
C ASN A 97 -4.62 0.31 4.79
N ASP A 98 -3.61 1.00 5.28
CA ASP A 98 -2.85 1.99 4.51
C ASP A 98 -2.28 1.42 3.18
N LEU A 99 -1.73 0.20 3.21
CA LEU A 99 -1.06 -0.44 2.07
C LEU A 99 -2.02 -1.04 1.02
N TYR A 100 -3.18 -1.53 1.43
CA TYR A 100 -4.06 -2.29 0.54
C TYR A 100 -5.54 -2.13 0.82
N ALA A 101 -6.34 -2.48 -0.19
CA ALA A 101 -7.77 -2.73 -0.08
C ALA A 101 -8.15 -3.84 -1.07
N PHE A 102 -8.52 -5.02 -0.58
CA PHE A 102 -8.99 -6.15 -1.39
C PHE A 102 -9.83 -7.12 -0.57
N HIS A 103 -10.35 -8.17 -1.21
CA HIS A 103 -11.06 -9.26 -0.52
C HIS A 103 -10.23 -10.54 -0.59
N GLN A 104 -10.12 -11.25 0.53
CA GLN A 104 -9.38 -12.51 0.61
C GLN A 104 -10.19 -13.61 1.28
N THR A 105 -9.98 -14.85 0.85
CA THR A 105 -10.45 -16.02 1.60
C THR A 105 -9.60 -16.24 2.86
N ASP A 106 -10.07 -17.11 3.75
CA ASP A 106 -9.18 -17.80 4.67
C ASP A 106 -8.09 -18.59 3.89
N ASP A 107 -7.03 -18.96 4.60
CA ASP A 107 -5.97 -19.81 4.06
C ASP A 107 -6.56 -21.10 3.47
N LEU A 108 -6.24 -21.38 2.20
CA LEU A 108 -6.76 -22.53 1.48
C LEU A 108 -5.98 -23.82 1.80
N ALA A 109 -4.94 -23.75 2.64
CA ALA A 109 -4.14 -24.89 3.08
C ALA A 109 -4.97 -26.04 3.67
N LEU A 110 -6.07 -25.75 4.37
CA LEU A 110 -6.95 -26.76 4.99
C LEU A 110 -8.26 -27.00 4.24
N ASN A 111 -8.47 -26.33 3.10
CA ASN A 111 -9.71 -26.45 2.34
C ASN A 111 -9.87 -27.86 1.72
N THR A 112 -11.09 -28.41 1.79
CA THR A 112 -11.40 -29.77 1.33
C THR A 112 -12.14 -29.82 -0.01
N ASN A 113 -12.51 -28.69 -0.60
CA ASN A 113 -13.16 -28.66 -1.91
C ASN A 113 -12.26 -29.29 -2.96
N THR A 114 -12.85 -30.02 -3.90
CA THR A 114 -12.12 -30.97 -4.75
C THR A 114 -11.06 -30.28 -5.61
N HIS A 115 -11.37 -29.18 -6.28
CA HIS A 115 -10.44 -28.50 -7.19
C HIS A 115 -9.43 -27.63 -6.43
N ILE A 116 -9.84 -26.98 -5.33
CA ILE A 116 -8.92 -26.24 -4.44
C ILE A 116 -7.86 -27.20 -3.86
N ARG A 117 -8.31 -28.33 -3.29
CA ARG A 117 -7.43 -29.36 -2.73
C ARG A 117 -6.50 -29.92 -3.80
N ALA A 118 -7.01 -30.18 -5.00
CA ALA A 118 -6.23 -30.67 -6.12
C ALA A 118 -5.13 -29.68 -6.53
N LEU A 119 -5.46 -28.39 -6.69
CA LEU A 119 -4.48 -27.34 -7.01
C LEU A 119 -3.39 -27.26 -5.93
N ARG A 120 -3.79 -27.13 -4.66
CA ARG A 120 -2.85 -27.06 -3.53
C ARG A 120 -1.92 -28.27 -3.49
N THR A 121 -2.47 -29.47 -3.60
CA THR A 121 -1.68 -30.71 -3.59
C THR A 121 -0.70 -30.79 -4.77
N TYR A 122 -1.09 -30.29 -5.95
CA TYR A 122 -0.20 -30.26 -7.11
C TYR A 122 0.93 -29.23 -6.95
N LEU A 123 0.61 -27.99 -6.55
CA LEU A 123 1.60 -26.93 -6.34
C LEU A 123 2.60 -27.27 -5.23
N ALA A 124 2.16 -27.96 -4.18
CA ALA A 124 3.03 -28.46 -3.10
C ALA A 124 3.78 -29.75 -3.46
N GLY A 125 3.46 -30.36 -4.61
CA GLY A 125 4.04 -31.63 -5.07
C GLY A 125 5.45 -31.46 -5.63
N ASP A 126 6.25 -32.52 -5.54
CA ASP A 126 7.66 -32.49 -5.93
C ASP A 126 7.88 -32.15 -7.41
N GLU A 127 7.01 -32.61 -8.32
CA GLU A 127 7.07 -32.28 -9.75
C GLU A 127 7.01 -30.77 -10.00
N PHE A 128 6.04 -30.08 -9.39
CA PHE A 128 5.85 -28.64 -9.59
C PHE A 128 6.92 -27.82 -8.88
N VAL A 129 7.28 -28.19 -7.64
CA VAL A 129 8.35 -27.52 -6.90
C VAL A 129 9.68 -27.65 -7.63
N ALA A 130 10.04 -28.85 -8.10
CA ALA A 130 11.26 -29.07 -8.88
C ALA A 130 11.24 -28.28 -10.20
N PHE A 131 10.08 -28.20 -10.88
CA PHE A 131 9.92 -27.35 -12.06
C PHE A 131 10.22 -25.89 -11.74
N MET A 132 9.64 -25.33 -10.66
CA MET A 132 9.90 -23.95 -10.26
C MET A 132 11.38 -23.70 -9.94
N GLU A 133 12.03 -24.61 -9.19
CA GLU A 133 13.49 -24.53 -8.93
C GLU A 133 14.31 -24.58 -10.22
N GLN A 134 13.91 -25.43 -11.17
CA GLN A 134 14.63 -25.59 -12.44
C GLN A 134 14.58 -24.33 -13.29
N ILE A 135 13.43 -23.67 -13.40
CA ILE A 135 13.25 -22.48 -14.25
C ILE A 135 13.76 -21.20 -13.60
N THR A 136 13.74 -21.11 -12.27
CA THR A 136 14.16 -19.90 -11.54
C THR A 136 15.59 -19.98 -11.03
N GLY A 137 16.13 -21.18 -10.84
CA GLY A 137 17.45 -21.40 -10.26
C GLY A 137 17.54 -21.26 -8.74
N VAL A 138 16.43 -21.01 -8.03
CA VAL A 138 16.42 -20.92 -6.56
C VAL A 138 16.14 -22.28 -5.92
N GLN A 139 16.55 -22.42 -4.66
CA GLN A 139 16.26 -23.60 -3.85
C GLN A 139 15.01 -23.38 -2.99
N LEU A 140 14.08 -24.33 -3.03
CA LEU A 140 12.80 -24.28 -2.31
C LEU A 140 12.70 -25.39 -1.26
N THR A 141 11.96 -25.11 -0.19
CA THR A 141 11.69 -26.04 0.90
C THR A 141 10.34 -26.70 0.67
N ARG A 142 10.35 -28.04 0.54
CA ARG A 142 9.13 -28.83 0.30
C ARG A 142 8.18 -28.73 1.49
N GLY A 143 6.88 -28.79 1.23
CA GLY A 143 5.84 -28.73 2.26
C GLY A 143 5.58 -27.34 2.84
N HIS A 144 6.30 -26.31 2.39
CA HIS A 144 6.05 -24.91 2.76
C HIS A 144 5.52 -24.15 1.55
N LEU A 145 4.20 -23.98 1.53
CA LEU A 145 3.46 -23.27 0.48
C LEU A 145 2.34 -22.47 1.16
N ASP A 146 2.34 -21.17 0.93
CA ASP A 146 1.19 -20.32 1.25
C ASP A 146 0.29 -20.26 0.01
N LEU A 147 -1.04 -20.31 0.21
CA LEU A 147 -2.01 -20.23 -0.87
C LEU A 147 -3.32 -19.62 -0.37
N ALA A 148 -3.70 -18.48 -0.93
CA ALA A 148 -4.98 -17.82 -0.70
C ALA A 148 -5.61 -17.39 -2.02
N ALA A 149 -6.93 -17.16 -2.03
CA ALA A 149 -7.58 -16.51 -3.16
C ALA A 149 -7.85 -15.05 -2.83
N GLN A 150 -7.60 -14.18 -3.82
CA GLN A 150 -7.79 -12.74 -3.74
C GLN A 150 -8.75 -12.25 -4.81
N ARG A 151 -9.56 -11.26 -4.45
CA ARG A 151 -10.50 -10.53 -5.31
C ARG A 151 -10.26 -9.04 -5.15
N TYR A 152 -10.01 -8.38 -6.27
CA TYR A 152 -9.93 -6.93 -6.36
C TYR A 152 -11.18 -6.45 -7.09
N LYS A 153 -12.05 -5.76 -6.34
CA LYS A 153 -13.23 -5.05 -6.84
C LYS A 153 -12.84 -3.68 -7.40
N PRO A 154 -13.74 -2.93 -8.06
CA PRO A 154 -13.48 -1.53 -8.39
C PRO A 154 -12.89 -0.78 -7.18
N THR A 155 -11.88 0.07 -7.42
CA THR A 155 -11.05 0.82 -6.45
C THR A 155 -10.08 0.02 -5.58
N ASN A 156 -10.16 -1.31 -5.58
CA ASN A 156 -9.24 -2.17 -4.83
C ASN A 156 -7.83 -2.14 -5.43
N HIS A 157 -6.82 -2.22 -4.56
CA HIS A 157 -5.41 -2.06 -4.89
C HIS A 157 -4.52 -2.71 -3.81
N LEU A 158 -3.24 -2.88 -4.14
CA LEU A 158 -2.17 -3.22 -3.19
C LEU A 158 -0.95 -2.38 -3.59
N LEU A 159 -0.59 -1.40 -2.76
CA LEU A 159 0.43 -0.40 -3.07
C LEU A 159 1.86 -0.97 -3.04
N CYS A 160 2.86 -0.12 -3.25
CA CYS A 160 4.25 -0.51 -3.40
C CYS A 160 4.79 -1.25 -2.15
N HIS A 161 5.28 -2.47 -2.34
CA HIS A 161 5.93 -3.32 -1.32
C HIS A 161 6.87 -4.34 -2.00
N ASP A 162 7.74 -5.01 -1.25
CA ASP A 162 8.79 -5.91 -1.79
C ASP A 162 8.54 -7.41 -1.56
N ASP A 163 7.59 -7.77 -0.68
CA ASP A 163 7.31 -9.15 -0.24
C ASP A 163 8.49 -9.86 0.46
N ASP A 164 9.51 -9.14 0.92
CA ASP A 164 10.68 -9.71 1.57
C ASP A 164 10.42 -10.05 3.04
N VAL A 165 9.88 -11.26 3.27
CA VAL A 165 9.46 -11.72 4.59
C VAL A 165 10.19 -12.99 4.99
N GLN A 166 10.97 -12.90 6.05
CA GLN A 166 11.61 -14.03 6.72
C GLN A 166 10.76 -14.56 7.89
N ARG A 167 10.64 -15.90 8.00
CA ARG A 167 9.98 -16.62 9.09
C ARG A 167 10.93 -17.67 9.66
N GLY A 168 11.67 -17.29 10.69
CA GLY A 168 12.66 -18.15 11.33
C GLY A 168 13.77 -18.54 10.36
N LYS A 169 13.85 -19.83 10.01
CA LYS A 169 14.87 -20.38 9.08
C LYS A 169 14.43 -20.39 7.62
N LEU A 170 13.23 -19.89 7.32
CA LEU A 170 12.67 -19.86 5.98
C LEU A 170 12.45 -18.40 5.56
N THR A 171 12.61 -18.13 4.27
CA THR A 171 12.20 -16.86 3.66
C THR A 171 11.36 -17.14 2.43
N ARG A 172 10.48 -16.19 2.07
CA ARG A 172 9.83 -16.20 0.77
C ARG A 172 10.93 -16.13 -0.30
N LYS A 173 10.85 -16.99 -1.33
CA LYS A 173 11.79 -16.96 -2.46
C LYS A 173 11.11 -16.70 -3.79
N ILE A 174 9.87 -17.17 -3.95
CA ILE A 174 9.07 -16.94 -5.16
C ILE A 174 7.66 -16.55 -4.75
N ALA A 175 7.23 -15.35 -5.15
CA ALA A 175 5.82 -14.96 -5.15
C ALA A 175 5.18 -15.46 -6.44
N TYR A 176 3.95 -15.97 -6.37
CA TYR A 176 3.21 -16.46 -7.54
C TYR A 176 1.74 -16.04 -7.52
N ILE A 177 1.18 -15.84 -8.72
CA ILE A 177 -0.18 -15.37 -8.97
C ILE A 177 -0.76 -16.18 -10.14
N ILE A 178 -1.77 -17.01 -9.87
CA ILE A 178 -2.59 -17.68 -10.89
C ILE A 178 -3.82 -16.83 -11.17
N TYR A 179 -3.91 -16.29 -12.38
CA TYR A 179 -4.99 -15.40 -12.78
C TYR A 179 -6.23 -16.19 -13.24
N LEU A 180 -7.39 -15.85 -12.67
CA LEU A 180 -8.67 -16.55 -12.90
C LEU A 180 -9.71 -15.69 -13.61
N THR A 181 -9.30 -14.52 -14.10
CA THR A 181 -10.21 -13.52 -14.69
C THR A 181 -10.19 -13.61 -16.20
N GLU A 182 -11.34 -13.93 -16.80
CA GLU A 182 -11.54 -13.98 -18.26
C GLU A 182 -11.73 -12.55 -18.81
N ASP A 183 -11.31 -12.34 -20.06
CA ASP A 183 -11.51 -11.12 -20.84
C ASP A 183 -11.05 -9.81 -20.16
N TRP A 184 -9.90 -9.85 -19.48
CA TRP A 184 -9.33 -8.69 -18.80
C TRP A 184 -8.39 -7.89 -19.71
N ALA A 185 -8.57 -6.57 -19.76
CA ALA A 185 -7.80 -5.68 -20.63
C ALA A 185 -6.93 -4.71 -19.79
N PRO A 186 -5.89 -4.10 -20.39
CA PRO A 186 -5.06 -3.13 -19.68
C PRO A 186 -5.85 -1.96 -19.05
N GLY A 187 -6.94 -1.53 -19.69
CA GLY A 187 -7.80 -0.43 -19.20
C GLY A 187 -8.65 -0.78 -17.97
N ASP A 188 -8.73 -2.05 -17.58
CA ASP A 188 -9.45 -2.48 -16.38
C ASP A 188 -8.62 -2.32 -15.10
N GLY A 189 -7.34 -1.95 -15.24
CA GLY A 189 -6.40 -1.85 -14.14
C GLY A 189 -6.05 -3.22 -13.55
N GLY A 190 -5.66 -3.28 -12.28
CA GLY A 190 -5.33 -4.54 -11.61
C GLY A 190 -4.03 -5.21 -12.09
N ALA A 191 -3.20 -4.50 -12.84
CA ALA A 191 -1.92 -5.03 -13.33
C ALA A 191 -0.94 -5.25 -12.18
N LEU A 192 -0.11 -6.30 -12.29
CA LEU A 192 1.09 -6.39 -11.47
C LEU A 192 2.12 -5.39 -12.03
N GLY A 193 2.27 -4.25 -11.36
CA GLY A 193 3.23 -3.21 -11.71
C GLY A 193 4.57 -3.45 -11.02
N LEU A 194 5.68 -3.33 -11.75
CA LEU A 194 7.04 -3.50 -11.23
C LEU A 194 7.75 -2.13 -11.21
N PHE A 195 8.30 -1.76 -10.06
CA PHE A 195 8.94 -0.47 -9.85
C PHE A 195 10.41 -0.48 -10.27
N ALA A 196 10.85 0.57 -10.97
CA ALA A 196 12.27 0.89 -11.04
C ALA A 196 12.80 1.33 -9.67
N GLN A 197 14.12 1.34 -9.52
CA GLN A 197 14.79 1.82 -8.31
C GLN A 197 15.75 2.96 -8.64
N ASP A 198 15.89 3.90 -7.71
CA ASP A 198 16.93 4.93 -7.77
C ASP A 198 18.31 4.38 -7.34
N ASN A 199 19.33 5.24 -7.31
CA ASN A 199 20.70 4.86 -6.92
C ASN A 199 20.82 4.44 -5.45
N CYS A 200 19.80 4.72 -4.63
CA CYS A 200 19.73 4.34 -3.22
C CYS A 200 18.91 3.05 -3.02
N GLY A 201 18.42 2.43 -4.09
CA GLY A 201 17.60 1.23 -4.02
C GLY A 201 16.13 1.50 -3.68
N ASN A 202 15.67 2.75 -3.69
CA ASN A 202 14.29 3.07 -3.39
C ASN A 202 13.40 2.98 -4.64
N PRO A 203 12.17 2.44 -4.55
CA PRO A 203 11.25 2.36 -5.66
C PRO A 203 10.76 3.73 -6.12
N THR A 204 10.77 3.94 -7.44
CA THR A 204 10.35 5.18 -8.10
C THR A 204 9.01 4.99 -8.82
N GLU A 205 9.01 4.85 -10.15
CA GLU A 205 7.83 4.66 -10.98
C GLU A 205 7.69 3.20 -11.48
N VAL A 206 6.46 2.83 -11.85
CA VAL A 206 6.18 1.53 -12.47
C VAL A 206 6.65 1.54 -13.93
N VAL A 207 7.69 0.76 -14.23
CA VAL A 207 8.32 0.67 -15.57
C VAL A 207 7.92 -0.57 -16.36
N ALA A 208 7.38 -1.59 -15.71
CA ALA A 208 6.90 -2.82 -16.34
C ALA A 208 5.58 -3.30 -15.73
N ARG A 209 4.76 -3.99 -16.53
CA ARG A 209 3.41 -4.43 -16.12
C ARG A 209 3.10 -5.82 -16.66
N LEU A 210 2.58 -6.69 -15.78
CA LEU A 210 1.88 -7.89 -16.20
C LEU A 210 0.37 -7.67 -16.06
N VAL A 211 -0.30 -7.56 -17.21
CA VAL A 211 -1.76 -7.46 -17.28
C VAL A 211 -2.35 -8.84 -16.92
N PRO A 212 -3.36 -8.90 -16.04
CA PRO A 212 -4.02 -10.16 -15.69
C PRO A 212 -4.54 -10.87 -16.93
N GLU A 213 -4.19 -12.14 -17.08
CA GLU A 213 -4.64 -12.96 -18.20
C GLU A 213 -5.13 -14.30 -17.68
N PHE A 214 -6.36 -14.69 -18.03
CA PHE A 214 -6.93 -15.96 -17.60
C PHE A 214 -5.98 -17.12 -17.87
N ASN A 215 -5.81 -18.01 -16.88
CA ASN A 215 -4.98 -19.20 -17.00
C ASN A 215 -3.49 -18.91 -17.23
N SER A 216 -3.02 -17.73 -16.83
CA SER A 216 -1.60 -17.44 -16.72
C SER A 216 -1.10 -17.56 -15.27
N LEU A 217 0.16 -17.92 -15.12
CA LEU A 217 0.91 -17.91 -13.86
C LEU A 217 1.96 -16.81 -13.93
N GLY A 218 1.73 -15.69 -13.27
CA GLY A 218 2.76 -14.69 -13.01
C GLY A 218 3.57 -15.07 -11.77
N PHE A 219 4.88 -14.86 -11.78
CA PHE A 219 5.74 -15.11 -10.62
C PHE A 219 7.00 -14.25 -10.68
N PHE A 220 7.63 -14.02 -9.53
CA PHE A 220 8.89 -13.29 -9.44
C PHE A 220 9.69 -13.74 -8.23
N LEU A 221 11.00 -13.46 -8.25
CA LEU A 221 11.87 -13.67 -7.10
C LEU A 221 11.64 -12.58 -6.07
N THR A 222 11.45 -12.96 -4.81
CA THR A 222 11.29 -12.02 -3.69
C THR A 222 12.64 -11.62 -3.09
N GLY A 223 12.75 -10.38 -2.64
CA GLY A 223 13.89 -9.82 -1.91
C GLY A 223 13.81 -8.30 -1.81
N HIS A 224 14.78 -7.66 -1.17
CA HIS A 224 14.84 -6.20 -0.92
C HIS A 224 14.72 -5.27 -2.15
N SER A 225 14.72 -5.81 -3.38
CA SER A 225 14.56 -5.03 -4.63
C SER A 225 13.30 -5.37 -5.43
N SER A 226 12.48 -6.34 -4.99
CA SER A 226 11.29 -6.79 -5.73
C SER A 226 10.06 -5.90 -5.50
N TYR A 227 10.25 -4.58 -5.54
CA TYR A 227 9.17 -3.62 -5.33
C TYR A 227 8.11 -3.70 -6.42
N HIS A 228 6.88 -3.97 -6.01
CA HIS A 228 5.75 -4.17 -6.91
C HIS A 228 4.43 -3.67 -6.31
N THR A 229 3.40 -3.62 -7.15
CA THR A 229 2.02 -3.23 -6.78
C THR A 229 1.02 -4.09 -7.54
N VAL A 230 -0.16 -4.29 -6.97
CA VAL A 230 -1.37 -4.55 -7.78
C VAL A 230 -2.02 -3.19 -8.01
N GLU A 231 -1.87 -2.69 -9.24
CA GLU A 231 -2.48 -1.42 -9.64
C GLU A 231 -3.98 -1.43 -9.37
N GLU A 232 -4.55 -0.25 -9.14
CA GLU A 232 -5.97 -0.10 -8.89
C GLU A 232 -6.83 -0.78 -9.97
N VAL A 233 -7.88 -1.50 -9.56
CA VAL A 233 -8.92 -1.94 -10.50
C VAL A 233 -9.84 -0.76 -10.83
N THR A 234 -9.77 -0.33 -12.09
CA THR A 234 -10.51 0.83 -12.63
C THR A 234 -11.73 0.43 -13.45
N SER A 235 -12.02 -0.87 -13.55
CA SER A 235 -13.29 -1.34 -14.10
C SER A 235 -14.45 -0.93 -13.19
N ASP A 236 -15.60 -0.57 -13.77
CA ASP A 236 -16.77 -0.12 -13.01
C ASP A 236 -17.51 -1.26 -12.28
N ASP A 237 -17.54 -2.46 -12.84
CA ASP A 237 -18.39 -3.56 -12.37
C ASP A 237 -17.71 -4.94 -12.37
N ARG A 238 -16.46 -5.03 -12.85
CA ARG A 238 -15.73 -6.30 -12.92
C ARG A 238 -14.74 -6.44 -11.78
N GLU A 239 -14.45 -7.69 -11.46
CA GLU A 239 -13.52 -8.05 -10.40
C GLU A 239 -12.36 -8.88 -10.94
N ARG A 240 -11.15 -8.57 -10.48
CA ARG A 240 -9.96 -9.36 -10.76
C ARG A 240 -9.81 -10.45 -9.70
N TRP A 241 -9.88 -11.70 -10.12
CA TRP A 241 -9.69 -12.91 -9.32
C TRP A 241 -8.33 -13.53 -9.55
N SER A 242 -7.67 -13.93 -8.47
CA SER A 242 -6.43 -14.70 -8.51
C SER A 242 -6.31 -15.67 -7.34
N VAL A 243 -5.52 -16.72 -7.52
CA VAL A 243 -4.93 -17.50 -6.41
C VAL A 243 -3.48 -17.07 -6.29
N THR A 244 -3.06 -16.66 -5.10
CA THR A 244 -1.73 -16.11 -4.85
C THR A 244 -1.06 -16.81 -3.67
N GLY A 245 0.26 -16.71 -3.61
CA GLY A 245 1.01 -17.19 -2.46
C GLY A 245 2.52 -17.16 -2.69
N TRP A 246 3.23 -17.88 -1.83
CA TRP A 246 4.69 -17.93 -1.85
C TRP A 246 5.23 -19.34 -1.72
N PHE A 247 6.30 -19.62 -2.46
CA PHE A 247 7.20 -20.72 -2.18
C PHE A 247 8.32 -20.23 -1.26
N TYR A 248 8.64 -21.05 -0.26
CA TYR A 248 9.68 -20.75 0.72
C TYR A 248 10.99 -21.44 0.38
N GLY A 249 12.11 -20.81 0.72
CA GLY A 249 13.44 -21.39 0.67
C GLY A 249 14.19 -21.21 1.99
N PRO A 250 15.40 -21.77 2.11
CA PRO A 250 16.27 -21.51 3.25
C PRO A 250 16.56 -20.00 3.34
N ALA A 251 16.45 -19.45 4.56
CA ALA A 251 16.93 -18.10 4.82
C ALA A 251 18.46 -18.08 4.73
N GLU A 252 18.99 -17.12 4.00
CA GLU A 252 20.42 -16.84 4.02
C GLU A 252 20.75 -16.08 5.30
N THR A 253 21.89 -16.41 5.91
CA THR A 253 22.42 -15.66 7.05
C THR A 253 23.40 -14.65 6.49
N ASP A 254 22.97 -13.43 6.13
CA ASP A 254 23.89 -12.28 6.11
C ASP A 254 23.17 -10.93 6.01
N ASP A 255 23.91 -9.92 6.48
CA ASP A 255 23.58 -8.52 6.81
C ASP A 255 22.37 -7.90 6.13
N MET A 256 21.38 -7.51 6.95
CA MET A 256 20.35 -6.55 6.55
C MET A 256 21.05 -5.27 6.08
N PRO A 257 20.87 -4.83 4.82
CA PRO A 257 21.37 -3.54 4.41
C PRO A 257 20.77 -2.46 5.33
N SER A 258 21.60 -1.52 5.80
CA SER A 258 21.09 -0.36 6.52
C SER A 258 20.23 0.44 5.54
N SER A 259 18.95 0.49 5.81
CA SER A 259 18.01 1.28 5.02
C SER A 259 18.24 2.77 5.27
N ASP A 260 18.56 3.52 4.22
CA ASP A 260 18.70 4.98 4.21
C ASP A 260 17.34 5.68 3.98
N LEU A 261 16.24 5.11 4.51
CA LEU A 261 14.92 5.73 4.37
C LEU A 261 14.84 7.08 5.08
N PRO A 262 14.04 8.02 4.55
CA PRO A 262 13.77 9.25 5.25
C PRO A 262 13.11 8.91 6.59
N LYS A 263 13.62 9.49 7.69
CA LYS A 263 13.09 9.23 9.03
C LYS A 263 11.62 9.63 9.19
N SER A 264 11.10 10.52 8.33
CA SER A 264 9.74 11.04 8.38
C SER A 264 9.29 11.46 6.98
N VAL A 265 7.98 11.41 6.74
CA VAL A 265 7.34 11.93 5.52
C VAL A 265 7.28 13.47 5.55
N MET A 266 7.28 14.05 6.75
CA MET A 266 7.35 15.49 6.99
C MET A 266 8.78 16.00 6.93
N VAL A 267 8.92 17.32 6.77
CA VAL A 267 10.23 17.98 6.93
C VAL A 267 10.57 18.03 8.42
N GLU A 268 11.86 17.99 8.74
CA GLU A 268 12.36 18.25 10.09
C GLU A 268 11.76 19.56 10.66
N PRO A 269 11.16 19.54 11.87
CA PRO A 269 10.62 20.73 12.51
C PRO A 269 11.71 21.76 12.79
N VAL A 270 11.46 23.02 12.45
CA VAL A 270 12.39 24.14 12.70
C VAL A 270 11.83 25.08 13.78
N PRO A 271 12.68 25.90 14.44
CA PRO A 271 12.20 26.90 15.39
C PRO A 271 11.12 27.81 14.78
N LEU A 272 10.13 28.16 15.58
CA LEU A 272 9.04 29.04 15.16
C LEU A 272 9.56 30.43 14.74
N LEU A 273 8.89 31.03 13.76
CA LEU A 273 9.23 32.35 13.26
C LEU A 273 8.81 33.44 14.27
N GLU A 274 9.72 34.36 14.58
CA GLU A 274 9.38 35.63 15.23
C GLU A 274 8.70 36.56 14.23
N HIS A 275 7.40 36.35 13.98
CA HIS A 275 6.65 37.10 12.98
C HIS A 275 5.37 37.71 13.60
N THR A 276 5.46 38.96 14.03
CA THR A 276 4.32 39.67 14.63
C THR A 276 3.27 40.04 13.60
N CYS A 277 2.17 39.28 13.54
CA CYS A 277 0.96 39.69 12.83
C CYS A 277 -0.29 39.41 13.68
N ASP A 278 -1.32 40.26 13.50
CA ASP A 278 -2.60 40.10 14.19
C ASP A 278 -3.31 38.84 13.66
N PRO A 279 -3.60 37.82 14.51
CA PRO A 279 -4.32 36.63 14.09
C PRO A 279 -5.68 36.93 13.42
N ALA A 280 -6.33 38.06 13.76
CA ALA A 280 -7.60 38.48 13.17
C ALA A 280 -7.48 38.81 11.67
N ARG A 281 -6.27 38.99 11.14
CA ARG A 281 -6.02 39.10 9.70
C ARG A 281 -6.40 37.80 8.97
N TRP A 282 -6.17 36.66 9.59
CA TRP A 282 -6.25 35.34 8.96
C TRP A 282 -7.43 34.52 9.46
N ILE A 283 -7.61 34.47 10.77
CA ILE A 283 -8.51 33.55 11.47
C ILE A 283 -9.91 34.15 11.60
N ASN A 284 -10.92 33.29 11.46
CA ASN A 284 -12.30 33.63 11.77
C ASN A 284 -12.42 34.11 13.24
N ALA A 285 -12.96 35.32 13.42
CA ALA A 285 -13.02 35.99 14.72
C ALA A 285 -13.78 35.21 15.80
N ALA A 286 -14.60 34.22 15.44
CA ALA A 286 -15.23 33.31 16.40
C ALA A 286 -14.20 32.52 17.24
N TYR A 287 -13.09 32.09 16.63
CA TYR A 287 -12.03 31.29 17.26
C TYR A 287 -11.03 32.13 18.07
N LEU A 288 -11.10 33.45 17.99
CA LEU A 288 -10.27 34.37 18.77
C LEU A 288 -10.95 34.83 20.08
N LYS A 289 -12.19 34.38 20.34
CA LYS A 289 -12.92 34.71 21.56
C LYS A 289 -12.46 33.78 22.69
N PRO A 290 -12.11 34.31 23.88
CA PRO A 290 -11.66 33.49 25.00
C PRO A 290 -12.64 32.38 25.41
N GLN A 291 -13.94 32.66 25.33
CA GLN A 291 -14.98 31.68 25.64
C GLN A 291 -14.99 30.50 24.66
N THR A 292 -14.80 30.76 23.37
CA THR A 292 -14.72 29.71 22.35
C THR A 292 -13.44 28.90 22.52
N GLN A 293 -12.31 29.56 22.77
CA GLN A 293 -11.02 28.88 22.97
C GLN A 293 -11.07 27.94 24.18
N ALA A 294 -11.66 28.37 25.30
CA ALA A 294 -11.85 27.53 26.47
C ALA A 294 -12.73 26.29 26.17
N GLN A 295 -13.81 26.45 25.39
CA GLN A 295 -14.65 25.31 24.98
C GLN A 295 -13.91 24.32 24.09
N ILE A 296 -13.08 24.81 23.16
CA ILE A 296 -12.25 23.96 22.31
C ILE A 296 -11.20 23.24 23.16
N GLN A 297 -10.59 23.95 24.11
CA GLN A 297 -9.61 23.38 25.05
C GLN A 297 -10.22 22.25 25.88
N ASP A 298 -11.41 22.47 26.46
CA ASP A 298 -12.13 21.43 27.22
C ASP A 298 -12.37 20.18 26.36
N SER A 299 -12.83 20.37 25.11
CA SER A 299 -13.04 19.26 24.16
C SER A 299 -11.73 18.57 23.78
N PHE A 300 -10.66 19.33 23.57
CA PHE A 300 -9.36 18.80 23.17
C PHE A 300 -8.71 17.99 24.28
N VAL A 301 -8.85 18.40 25.55
CA VAL A 301 -8.37 17.65 26.71
C VAL A 301 -9.05 16.27 26.81
N GLU A 302 -10.33 16.17 26.43
CA GLU A 302 -11.05 14.90 26.47
C GLU A 302 -10.75 13.98 25.28
N GLN A 303 -10.57 14.55 24.08
CA GLN A 303 -10.54 13.80 22.81
C GLN A 303 -9.16 13.74 22.16
N SER A 304 -8.18 14.49 22.67
CA SER A 304 -6.85 14.71 22.06
C SER A 304 -6.91 15.17 20.60
N SER A 305 -8.07 15.64 20.15
CA SER A 305 -8.34 16.04 18.78
C SER A 305 -9.50 17.03 18.73
N THR A 306 -9.49 17.91 17.72
CA THR A 306 -10.60 18.81 17.43
C THR A 306 -10.56 19.25 15.96
N GLU A 307 -11.73 19.60 15.41
CA GLU A 307 -11.85 20.12 14.06
C GLU A 307 -12.58 21.48 14.07
N LEU A 308 -11.96 22.50 13.47
CA LEU A 308 -12.47 23.86 13.42
C LEU A 308 -12.88 24.21 11.98
N ARG A 309 -14.19 24.27 11.73
CA ARG A 309 -14.75 24.61 10.42
C ARG A 309 -14.72 26.10 10.15
N ASP A 310 -14.65 26.48 8.87
CA ASP A 310 -14.54 27.87 8.44
C ASP A 310 -13.43 28.62 9.20
N PHE A 311 -12.28 27.97 9.33
CA PHE A 311 -11.18 28.42 10.19
C PHE A 311 -10.57 29.73 9.71
N LEU A 312 -10.21 29.81 8.43
CA LEU A 312 -9.79 31.06 7.83
C LEU A 312 -11.00 31.94 7.55
N ARG A 313 -10.79 33.25 7.57
CA ARG A 313 -11.76 34.21 7.03
C ARG A 313 -12.07 33.85 5.58
N ALA A 314 -13.33 33.94 5.18
CA ALA A 314 -13.80 33.49 3.87
C ALA A 314 -13.08 34.18 2.70
N ASP A 315 -12.77 35.48 2.82
CA ASP A 315 -12.02 36.24 1.80
C ASP A 315 -10.56 35.81 1.69
N VAL A 316 -9.94 35.47 2.83
CA VAL A 316 -8.57 34.92 2.87
C VAL A 316 -8.56 33.54 2.22
N PHE A 317 -9.46 32.65 2.62
CA PHE A 317 -9.55 31.30 2.07
C PHE A 317 -9.74 31.30 0.55
N ALA A 318 -10.65 32.14 0.03
CA ALA A 318 -10.88 32.27 -1.42
C ALA A 318 -9.62 32.76 -2.17
N THR A 319 -8.86 33.67 -1.56
CA THR A 319 -7.60 34.17 -2.15
C THR A 319 -6.53 33.08 -2.16
N VAL A 320 -6.37 32.35 -1.04
CA VAL A 320 -5.42 31.22 -0.92
C VAL A 320 -5.74 30.12 -1.93
N GLN A 321 -7.01 29.75 -2.10
CA GLN A 321 -7.40 28.76 -3.11
C GLN A 321 -6.99 29.18 -4.53
N THR A 322 -7.17 30.47 -4.86
CA THR A 322 -6.80 31.01 -6.16
C THR A 322 -5.29 30.97 -6.38
N GLU A 323 -4.51 31.39 -5.40
CA GLU A 323 -3.05 31.39 -5.49
C GLU A 323 -2.48 29.97 -5.54
N VAL A 324 -2.93 29.08 -4.64
CA VAL A 324 -2.48 27.67 -4.55
C VAL A 324 -2.75 26.90 -5.84
N ALA A 325 -3.86 27.17 -6.54
CA ALA A 325 -4.15 26.55 -7.83
C ALA A 325 -3.04 26.78 -8.87
N THR A 326 -2.32 27.90 -8.78
CA THR A 326 -1.22 28.23 -9.72
C THR A 326 0.10 27.54 -9.37
N LEU A 327 0.29 27.17 -8.10
CA LEU A 327 1.55 26.61 -7.60
C LEU A 327 1.79 25.16 -8.08
N TRP A 328 0.72 24.45 -8.43
CA TRP A 328 0.80 23.05 -8.86
C TRP A 328 1.56 22.85 -10.18
N ALA A 329 1.70 23.90 -11.00
CA ALA A 329 2.45 23.83 -12.26
C ALA A 329 3.96 23.57 -12.07
N SER A 330 4.51 23.95 -10.91
CA SER A 330 5.93 23.74 -10.55
C SER A 330 6.10 22.82 -9.34
N ALA A 331 5.05 22.08 -8.95
CA ALA A 331 5.11 21.15 -7.83
C ALA A 331 5.97 19.93 -8.16
N THR A 332 6.56 19.33 -7.12
CA THR A 332 7.37 18.11 -7.24
C THR A 332 6.65 16.93 -6.59
N GLU A 333 6.66 15.78 -7.26
CA GLU A 333 6.16 14.54 -6.67
C GLU A 333 7.13 14.05 -5.59
N GLN A 334 6.59 13.67 -4.44
CA GLN A 334 7.32 13.14 -3.29
C GLN A 334 7.25 11.62 -3.28
N GLY A 335 8.33 10.99 -2.84
CA GLY A 335 8.48 9.55 -2.67
C GLY A 335 9.47 9.23 -1.53
N PRO A 336 9.94 7.98 -1.40
CA PRO A 336 9.78 6.88 -2.35
C PRO A 336 8.41 6.19 -2.28
N ALA A 337 8.06 5.43 -3.33
CA ALA A 337 6.69 4.92 -3.53
C ALA A 337 6.19 3.96 -2.43
N HIS A 338 7.09 3.26 -1.73
CA HIS A 338 6.75 2.38 -0.60
C HIS A 338 6.58 3.13 0.73
N VAL A 339 6.72 4.46 0.72
CA VAL A 339 6.49 5.35 1.87
C VAL A 339 5.37 6.34 1.55
N CYS A 340 5.42 7.01 0.40
CA CYS A 340 4.40 7.97 0.00
C CYS A 340 4.39 8.26 -1.50
N LYS A 341 3.31 8.89 -1.95
CA LYS A 341 3.20 9.51 -3.27
C LYS A 341 2.26 10.70 -3.19
N TYR A 342 2.75 11.92 -3.34
CA TYR A 342 1.93 13.14 -3.39
C TYR A 342 2.69 14.31 -4.03
N LEU A 343 2.00 15.39 -4.40
CA LEU A 343 2.65 16.61 -4.90
C LEU A 343 2.92 17.59 -3.77
N LYS A 344 4.10 18.20 -3.80
CA LYS A 344 4.51 19.28 -2.89
C LYS A 344 4.72 20.57 -3.67
N ALA A 345 4.08 21.65 -3.23
CA ALA A 345 4.25 22.98 -3.80
C ALA A 345 5.07 23.90 -2.88
N HIS A 346 5.69 24.91 -3.48
CA HIS A 346 6.36 26.00 -2.77
C HIS A 346 5.68 27.33 -3.12
N ALA A 347 5.21 28.07 -2.12
CA ALA A 347 4.68 29.43 -2.31
C ALA A 347 5.79 30.46 -2.05
N THR A 348 6.21 31.19 -3.09
CA THR A 348 7.08 32.37 -2.92
C THR A 348 6.22 33.63 -2.84
N HIS A 349 6.78 34.70 -2.27
CA HIS A 349 6.08 35.99 -2.17
C HIS A 349 5.69 36.55 -3.55
N GLU A 350 6.49 36.32 -4.60
CA GLU A 350 6.19 36.81 -5.95
C GLU A 350 5.06 36.04 -6.62
N ALA A 351 4.97 34.73 -6.38
CA ALA A 351 4.00 33.86 -7.04
C ALA A 351 2.64 33.83 -6.31
N ALA A 352 2.68 33.83 -4.98
CA ALA A 352 1.51 33.66 -4.13
C ALA A 352 1.69 34.46 -2.83
N PRO A 353 1.60 35.80 -2.88
CA PRO A 353 1.92 36.68 -1.75
C PRO A 353 1.06 36.40 -0.51
N VAL A 354 -0.24 36.21 -0.67
CA VAL A 354 -1.15 36.00 0.47
C VAL A 354 -0.92 34.63 1.12
N THR A 355 -0.72 33.61 0.30
CA THR A 355 -0.41 32.25 0.74
C THR A 355 0.97 32.21 1.40
N HIS A 356 1.96 32.91 0.84
CA HIS A 356 3.30 32.99 1.41
C HIS A 356 3.27 33.65 2.81
N GLU A 357 2.57 34.77 2.96
CA GLU A 357 2.39 35.43 4.26
C GLU A 357 1.56 34.58 5.24
N LEU A 358 0.56 33.84 4.75
CA LEU A 358 -0.20 32.88 5.57
C LEU A 358 0.71 31.76 6.09
N LEU A 359 1.56 31.18 5.26
CA LEU A 359 2.50 30.13 5.66
C LEU A 359 3.46 30.65 6.75
N GLN A 360 3.97 31.88 6.60
CA GLN A 360 4.78 32.54 7.63
C GLN A 360 4.01 32.71 8.95
N PHE A 361 2.75 33.14 8.90
CA PHE A 361 1.90 33.22 10.08
C PHE A 361 1.67 31.85 10.72
N LEU A 362 1.31 30.84 9.94
CA LEU A 362 1.06 29.49 10.43
C LEU A 362 2.32 28.83 11.04
N GLN A 363 3.52 29.30 10.70
CA GLN A 363 4.78 28.84 11.30
C GLN A 363 5.32 29.79 12.39
N SER A 364 4.54 30.78 12.83
CA SER A 364 4.96 31.82 13.78
C SER A 364 4.67 31.49 15.24
N THR A 365 5.36 32.18 16.15
CA THR A 365 5.06 32.13 17.58
C THR A 365 3.65 32.63 17.90
N GLN A 366 3.08 33.52 17.09
CA GLN A 366 1.73 34.06 17.26
C GLN A 366 0.66 33.00 16.99
N PHE A 367 0.84 32.21 15.92
CA PHE A 367 -0.07 31.10 15.65
C PHE A 367 0.11 29.98 16.68
N ALA A 368 1.34 29.71 17.12
CA ALA A 368 1.59 28.81 18.23
C ALA A 368 0.84 29.26 19.50
N CYS A 369 0.83 30.56 19.85
CA CYS A 369 0.02 31.04 20.97
C CYS A 369 -1.50 30.79 20.79
N VAL A 370 -2.01 30.87 19.56
CA VAL A 370 -3.41 30.50 19.28
C VAL A 370 -3.64 29.01 19.52
N LEU A 371 -2.74 28.14 19.04
CA LEU A 371 -2.80 26.71 19.30
C LEU A 371 -2.69 26.40 20.79
N SER A 372 -1.71 26.97 21.50
CA SER A 372 -1.54 26.83 22.94
C SER A 372 -2.79 27.24 23.74
N SER A 373 -3.54 28.24 23.27
CA SER A 373 -4.80 28.65 23.91
C SER A 373 -5.92 27.61 23.82
N VAL A 374 -5.83 26.68 22.86
CA VAL A 374 -6.83 25.61 22.65
C VAL A 374 -6.30 24.20 22.94
N THR A 375 -4.98 24.04 23.15
CA THR A 375 -4.38 22.72 23.45
C THR A 375 -3.65 22.69 24.79
N SER A 376 -3.30 23.83 25.37
CA SER A 376 -2.42 23.97 26.55
C SER A 376 -0.97 23.51 26.35
N LEU A 377 -0.54 23.34 25.09
CA LEU A 377 0.81 22.87 24.77
C LEU A 377 1.77 24.03 24.55
N ASP A 378 3.02 23.86 24.96
CA ASP A 378 4.08 24.86 24.83
C ASP A 378 4.92 24.59 23.56
N LEU A 379 4.36 24.99 22.42
CA LEU A 379 4.90 24.68 21.08
C LEU A 379 6.09 25.60 20.74
N VAL A 380 7.23 25.02 20.34
CA VAL A 380 8.48 25.77 20.06
C VAL A 380 9.04 25.55 18.65
N ARG A 381 8.69 24.44 18.01
CA ARG A 381 9.14 24.07 16.67
C ARG A 381 7.96 23.65 15.81
N ALA A 382 8.06 23.90 14.51
CA ALA A 382 7.08 23.47 13.54
C ALA A 382 7.70 23.03 12.22
N SER A 383 7.10 22.03 11.58
CA SER A 383 7.29 21.74 10.16
C SER A 383 6.00 22.04 9.40
N GLN A 384 6.13 22.35 8.12
CA GLN A 384 4.99 22.70 7.26
C GLN A 384 5.24 22.27 5.82
N GLN A 385 4.18 21.81 5.15
CA GLN A 385 4.19 21.52 3.72
C GLN A 385 2.83 21.84 3.08
N VAL A 386 2.86 22.35 1.85
CA VAL A 386 1.66 22.49 1.00
C VAL A 386 1.58 21.24 0.11
N ARG A 387 0.55 20.41 0.32
CA ARG A 387 0.42 19.08 -0.29
C ARG A 387 -0.81 18.98 -1.18
N ARG A 388 -0.71 18.18 -2.24
CA ARG A 388 -1.84 17.76 -3.09
C ARG A 388 -1.81 16.26 -3.36
N PHE A 389 -2.95 15.63 -3.15
CA PHE A 389 -3.20 14.21 -3.41
C PHE A 389 -4.19 14.11 -4.57
N ASP A 390 -3.68 13.64 -5.71
CA ASP A 390 -4.45 13.28 -6.90
C ASP A 390 -4.79 11.79 -6.86
N ARG A 391 -5.55 11.32 -7.86
CA ARG A 391 -5.78 9.89 -8.06
C ARG A 391 -4.43 9.15 -8.10
N GLY A 392 -4.30 8.10 -7.30
CA GLY A 392 -3.05 7.36 -7.16
C GLY A 392 -2.15 7.82 -6.01
N HIS A 393 -2.45 8.91 -5.31
CA HIS A 393 -1.62 9.46 -4.23
C HIS A 393 -2.04 8.93 -2.85
N TYR A 394 -1.06 8.82 -1.95
CA TYR A 394 -1.20 8.22 -0.61
C TYR A 394 0.01 8.55 0.28
N THR A 395 -0.08 8.22 1.57
CA THR A 395 1.08 7.94 2.42
C THR A 395 0.88 6.58 3.10
N LEU A 396 1.97 5.94 3.54
CA LEU A 396 1.98 4.65 4.22
C LEU A 396 2.59 4.79 5.60
N VAL A 397 2.21 3.87 6.48
CA VAL A 397 2.90 3.63 7.75
C VAL A 397 4.12 2.76 7.46
N HIS A 398 5.30 3.18 7.94
CA HIS A 398 6.54 2.45 7.72
C HIS A 398 7.43 2.50 8.97
N ASP A 399 7.89 1.34 9.45
CA ASP A 399 8.62 1.19 10.73
C ASP A 399 9.87 2.08 10.85
N GLN A 400 10.47 2.43 9.71
CA GLN A 400 11.69 3.24 9.63
C GLN A 400 11.46 4.71 9.28
N ALA A 401 10.24 5.07 8.87
CA ALA A 401 9.86 6.43 8.46
C ALA A 401 8.71 6.93 9.33
N LEU A 402 9.00 7.15 10.61
CA LEU A 402 8.03 7.55 11.63
C LEU A 402 8.07 9.06 11.86
N ASP A 403 6.96 9.73 11.57
CA ASP A 403 6.79 11.13 11.95
C ASP A 403 6.92 11.27 13.48
N PRO A 404 7.69 12.24 13.99
CA PRO A 404 7.87 12.41 15.43
C PRO A 404 6.54 12.69 16.14
N ALA A 405 6.42 12.32 17.40
CA ALA A 405 5.28 12.70 18.24
C ALA A 405 5.13 14.23 18.29
N GLY A 406 3.89 14.68 18.48
CA GLY A 406 3.56 16.09 18.54
C GLY A 406 2.14 16.40 18.10
N LEU A 407 1.89 17.68 17.84
CA LEU A 407 0.60 18.20 17.46
C LEU A 407 0.50 18.31 15.95
N ASP A 408 -0.24 17.40 15.33
CA ASP A 408 -0.58 17.46 13.92
C ASP A 408 -1.66 18.52 13.69
N VAL A 409 -1.37 19.47 12.81
CA VAL A 409 -2.29 20.55 12.44
C VAL A 409 -2.44 20.57 10.92
N VAL A 410 -3.64 20.26 10.42
CA VAL A 410 -3.91 20.19 8.98
C VAL A 410 -4.98 21.19 8.61
N LEU A 411 -4.63 22.17 7.77
CA LEU A 411 -5.60 23.07 7.17
C LEU A 411 -5.98 22.55 5.79
N SER A 412 -7.22 22.08 5.63
CA SER A 412 -7.70 21.59 4.35
C SER A 412 -8.10 22.74 3.41
N LEU A 413 -7.49 22.72 2.23
CA LEU A 413 -7.73 23.62 1.11
C LEU A 413 -8.63 22.98 0.03
N SER A 414 -9.10 21.75 0.31
CA SER A 414 -9.88 20.93 -0.63
C SER A 414 -11.24 21.56 -0.97
N PRO A 415 -11.88 21.13 -2.08
CA PRO A 415 -13.23 21.60 -2.45
C PRO A 415 -14.30 21.30 -1.39
N ALA A 416 -15.47 21.93 -1.55
CA ALA A 416 -16.52 21.99 -0.52
C ALA A 416 -17.11 20.62 -0.09
N GLU A 417 -17.18 19.65 -0.99
CA GLU A 417 -17.75 18.32 -0.70
C GLU A 417 -16.79 17.22 -1.14
N TRP A 418 -16.02 16.67 -0.20
CA TRP A 418 -15.24 15.46 -0.41
C TRP A 418 -16.11 14.23 -0.13
N ILE A 419 -16.07 13.23 -1.01
CA ILE A 419 -16.84 12.00 -0.84
C ILE A 419 -15.92 10.94 -0.23
N ASP A 420 -16.28 10.39 0.94
CA ASP A 420 -15.44 9.41 1.67
C ASP A 420 -15.05 8.20 0.82
N THR A 421 -15.89 7.79 -0.13
CA THR A 421 -15.59 6.67 -1.04
C THR A 421 -14.47 6.97 -2.03
N TRP A 422 -14.01 8.22 -2.16
CA TRP A 422 -12.82 8.58 -2.95
C TRP A 422 -11.51 8.22 -2.26
N GLY A 423 -11.56 7.85 -0.97
CA GLY A 423 -10.37 7.71 -0.13
C GLY A 423 -9.83 9.08 0.26
N GLY A 424 -8.51 9.20 0.45
CA GLY A 424 -7.91 10.49 0.76
C GLY A 424 -8.25 11.04 2.16
N SER A 425 -8.82 10.28 3.09
CA SER A 425 -8.93 10.65 4.50
C SER A 425 -7.60 10.46 5.23
N THR A 426 -7.35 11.23 6.29
CA THR A 426 -6.22 10.98 7.20
C THR A 426 -6.66 10.03 8.31
N HIS A 427 -5.93 8.96 8.52
CA HIS A 427 -6.19 7.97 9.57
C HIS A 427 -5.07 8.03 10.61
N TYR A 428 -5.46 7.90 11.87
CA TYR A 428 -4.58 7.75 13.02
C TYR A 428 -4.78 6.36 13.62
N VAL A 429 -3.69 5.62 13.82
CA VAL A 429 -3.72 4.21 14.23
C VAL A 429 -2.71 3.94 15.34
N ALA A 430 -3.05 3.05 16.27
CA ALA A 430 -2.14 2.53 17.29
C ALA A 430 -2.43 1.05 17.50
N ASP A 431 -1.40 0.21 17.65
CA ASP A 431 -1.53 -1.25 17.82
C ASP A 431 -2.45 -1.93 16.78
N ALA A 432 -2.44 -1.41 15.54
CA ALA A 432 -3.31 -1.81 14.42
C ALA A 432 -4.81 -1.48 14.55
N ASP A 433 -5.22 -0.79 15.60
CA ASP A 433 -6.56 -0.24 15.77
C ASP A 433 -6.65 1.19 15.21
N GLU A 434 -7.75 1.50 14.54
CA GLU A 434 -8.05 2.86 14.09
C GLU A 434 -8.60 3.71 15.24
N LEU A 435 -7.88 4.79 15.56
CA LEU A 435 -8.25 5.71 16.64
C LEU A 435 -9.13 6.84 16.14
N LEU A 436 -8.79 7.41 14.99
CA LEU A 436 -9.45 8.57 14.40
C LEU A 436 -9.29 8.57 12.88
N SER A 437 -10.36 8.96 12.17
CA SER A 437 -10.30 9.29 10.74
C SER A 437 -10.83 10.70 10.51
N VAL A 438 -10.10 11.47 9.70
CA VAL A 438 -10.40 12.87 9.36
C VAL A 438 -10.57 12.98 7.85
N SER A 439 -11.81 13.22 7.41
CA SER A 439 -12.12 13.47 6.00
C SER A 439 -11.76 14.90 5.61
N PRO A 440 -11.25 15.15 4.38
CA PRO A 440 -10.98 16.49 3.90
C PRO A 440 -12.26 17.33 3.85
N GLN A 441 -12.24 18.48 4.52
CA GLN A 441 -13.33 19.44 4.47
C GLN A 441 -12.80 20.83 4.12
N ALA A 442 -13.46 21.55 3.21
CA ALA A 442 -13.02 22.89 2.83
C ALA A 442 -12.93 23.83 4.04
N ASN A 443 -11.83 24.59 4.11
CA ASN A 443 -11.58 25.59 5.14
C ASN A 443 -11.69 25.04 6.57
N SER A 444 -11.33 23.78 6.76
CA SER A 444 -11.33 23.12 8.06
C SER A 444 -9.91 22.96 8.59
N LEU A 445 -9.71 23.31 9.86
CA LEU A 445 -8.45 23.08 10.58
C LEU A 445 -8.62 21.90 11.54
N SER A 446 -7.94 20.79 11.24
CA SER A 446 -7.90 19.61 12.09
C SER A 446 -6.66 19.69 12.98
N ILE A 447 -6.84 19.46 14.27
CA ILE A 447 -5.79 19.49 15.30
C ILE A 447 -5.83 18.14 16.02
N VAL A 448 -4.73 17.38 16.00
CA VAL A 448 -4.67 16.04 16.60
C VAL A 448 -3.34 15.89 17.34
N MET A 449 -3.40 15.53 18.63
CA MET A 449 -2.23 15.18 19.42
C MET A 449 -1.82 13.73 19.13
N ARG A 450 -0.54 13.51 18.86
CA ARG A 450 0.02 12.21 18.54
C ARG A 450 1.18 11.88 19.47
N ASP A 451 1.13 10.72 20.11
CA ASP A 451 2.24 10.18 20.89
C ASP A 451 3.16 9.28 20.05
N ASP A 452 4.23 8.76 20.64
CA ASP A 452 5.21 7.91 19.95
C ASP A 452 4.64 6.57 19.45
N GLY A 453 3.51 6.13 20.03
CA GLY A 453 2.83 4.89 19.64
C GLY A 453 1.77 5.08 18.55
N THR A 454 1.42 6.33 18.25
CA THR A 454 0.37 6.65 17.29
C THR A 454 0.96 7.04 15.94
N LEU A 455 0.52 6.33 14.91
CA LEU A 455 0.96 6.48 13.53
C LEU A 455 -0.15 7.12 12.71
N ARG A 456 0.20 7.76 11.59
CA ARG A 456 -0.79 8.36 10.70
C ARG A 456 -0.50 8.07 9.25
N PHE A 457 -1.55 8.08 8.43
CA PHE A 457 -1.40 8.03 6.98
C PHE A 457 -2.57 8.71 6.27
N VAL A 458 -2.35 9.12 5.01
CA VAL A 458 -3.40 9.56 4.09
C VAL A 458 -3.77 8.39 3.20
N LYS A 459 -5.02 7.94 3.30
CA LYS A 459 -5.57 6.83 2.51
C LYS A 459 -5.45 7.12 1.01
N TYR A 460 -5.16 6.08 0.23
CA TYR A 460 -5.13 6.14 -1.23
C TYR A 460 -6.34 6.84 -1.84
N VAL A 461 -6.08 7.84 -2.71
CA VAL A 461 -7.10 8.52 -3.51
C VAL A 461 -7.35 7.73 -4.79
N ASN A 462 -8.56 7.21 -4.95
CA ASN A 462 -8.89 6.25 -6.02
C ASN A 462 -9.38 6.92 -7.32
N HIS A 463 -9.50 6.15 -8.40
CA HIS A 463 -9.84 6.68 -9.73
C HIS A 463 -11.21 7.37 -9.82
N THR A 464 -12.11 7.09 -8.87
CA THR A 464 -13.45 7.68 -8.83
C THR A 464 -13.45 9.12 -8.30
N ALA A 465 -12.35 9.56 -7.68
CA ALA A 465 -12.19 10.92 -7.17
C ALA A 465 -12.28 11.94 -8.31
N GLN A 466 -13.22 12.88 -8.25
CA GLN A 466 -13.38 13.89 -9.29
C GLN A 466 -12.50 15.12 -9.06
N GLU A 467 -12.01 15.26 -7.84
CA GLU A 467 -11.21 16.39 -7.37
C GLU A 467 -9.95 15.87 -6.66
N SER A 468 -9.02 16.79 -6.40
CA SER A 468 -7.79 16.52 -5.66
C SER A 468 -7.88 17.03 -4.23
N ARG A 469 -7.41 16.24 -3.26
CA ARG A 469 -7.25 16.71 -1.88
C ARG A 469 -6.07 17.68 -1.83
N GLN A 470 -6.27 18.84 -1.23
CA GLN A 470 -5.24 19.87 -1.07
C GLN A 470 -5.21 20.35 0.37
N GLU A 471 -4.02 20.62 0.90
CA GLU A 471 -3.87 21.00 2.30
C GLU A 471 -2.55 21.71 2.60
N ILE A 472 -2.53 22.36 3.75
CA ILE A 472 -1.32 22.76 4.45
C ILE A 472 -1.18 21.83 5.66
N SER A 473 -0.25 20.89 5.58
CA SER A 473 0.06 19.92 6.64
C SER A 473 1.17 20.47 7.52
N MET A 474 0.94 20.52 8.82
CA MET A 474 1.89 21.03 9.81
C MET A 474 2.03 20.04 10.96
N LEU A 475 3.22 20.05 11.57
CA LEU A 475 3.51 19.33 12.82
C LEU A 475 4.19 20.31 13.76
N PHE A 476 3.63 20.49 14.96
CA PHE A 476 4.22 21.28 16.02
C PHE A 476 4.75 20.37 17.12
N ILE A 477 5.89 20.73 17.71
CA ILE A 477 6.52 19.97 18.80
C ILE A 477 6.80 20.92 19.96
N GLU A 478 6.61 20.40 21.17
CA GLU A 478 6.99 21.05 22.42
C GLU A 478 8.50 21.04 22.63
N ASP A 479 8.98 21.86 23.57
CA ASP A 479 10.38 21.78 23.97
C ASP A 479 10.55 20.52 24.83
N CYS A 480 11.08 19.45 24.24
CA CYS A 480 11.52 18.32 25.03
C CYS A 480 12.78 18.78 25.79
N GLU A 481 12.66 19.11 27.07
CA GLU A 481 13.82 19.16 27.95
C GLU A 481 14.55 17.80 27.83
N GLU A 482 15.78 17.81 27.31
CA GLU A 482 16.68 16.63 27.30
C GLU A 482 17.00 16.11 28.70
#